data_AF-A0A4P5VX97-F1
#
_entry.id   AF-A0A4P5VX97-F1
#
_cell.length_a   1.000
_cell.length_b   1.000
_cell.length_c   1.000
_cell.angle_alpha   90.00
_cell.angle_beta   90.00
_cell.angle_gamma   90.00
#
_symmetry.space_group_name_H-M   'P 1'
#
loop_
_entity.id
_entity.type
_entity.pdbx_description
1 polymer ?
#
loop_
_entity_poly.entity_id
_entity_poly.type
_entity_poly.pdbx_seq_one_letter_code
_entity_poly.pdbx_strand_id
1 'polypeptide(L)'
;MTPPEHSNVEGLGPFSERTFLDGSLEDWTFAWPIRTPANVIVSPGARKAAAALAARHGDVRARPDGSVSSPQAWIFACRADGAFSEERVAAARLEWFDARERELPSVAGQPLRVADAWVFHVEHWSDLLWANLLAIGPFLWSRLASPMSLAWAAARAGSFRPELVAGGLVERGSGCFIHPNATVEFSVVGAGARIGAGAVVRGCVLGEGAVVEELAMVEGCVLGPEAKIQRQAMAKYSVIEARAAHAGTVQLGVIGLAAHVRHGATLFDQTLGAPVRMRRGGELVQAPREIIGVCVGPYATIGQGVRIAAGRVVPPGLTILPDPAGVLTTVDIPEGTTRTRVRNGKLEPIA
;
A
#
# COMPACT_ATOMS: atom_id res chain seq x y z
N MET A 1 4.53 32.12 -23.95
CA MET A 1 5.23 31.16 -23.08
C MET A 1 5.31 29.85 -23.83
N THR A 2 6.46 29.58 -24.43
CA THR A 2 6.77 28.33 -25.13
C THR A 2 6.95 27.21 -24.09
N PRO A 3 6.41 26.00 -24.30
CA PRO A 3 6.67 24.87 -23.40
C PRO A 3 8.16 24.50 -23.45
N PRO A 4 8.76 24.03 -22.35
CA PRO A 4 10.15 23.59 -22.36
C PRO A 4 10.30 22.38 -23.27
N GLU A 5 11.37 22.36 -24.06
CA GLU A 5 11.76 21.23 -24.90
C GLU A 5 11.96 19.98 -24.02
N HIS A 6 11.15 18.96 -24.27
CA HIS A 6 11.36 17.64 -23.68
C HIS A 6 12.60 17.03 -24.33
N SER A 7 13.70 17.01 -23.58
CA SER A 7 14.90 16.23 -23.91
C SER A 7 14.50 14.77 -24.13
N ASN A 8 14.88 14.24 -25.30
CA ASN A 8 14.70 12.86 -25.71
C ASN A 8 15.04 11.88 -24.58
N VAL A 9 14.08 11.00 -24.24
CA VAL A 9 14.28 9.84 -23.36
C VAL A 9 14.93 8.71 -24.18
N GLU A 10 16.09 8.99 -24.77
CA GLU A 10 16.99 7.98 -25.33
C GLU A 10 18.10 7.75 -24.30
N GLY A 11 17.86 6.84 -23.35
CA GLY A 11 18.83 6.59 -22.27
C GLY A 11 18.38 5.66 -21.15
N LEU A 12 17.09 5.30 -21.09
CA LEU A 12 16.65 4.25 -20.16
C LEU A 12 17.02 2.88 -20.74
N GLY A 13 18.17 2.35 -20.29
CA GLY A 13 18.52 0.93 -20.50
C GLY A 13 17.41 -0.01 -20.01
N PRO A 14 17.53 -1.34 -20.22
CA PRO A 14 16.50 -2.29 -19.81
C PRO A 14 16.16 -2.09 -18.32
N PHE A 15 14.92 -1.68 -18.06
CA PHE A 15 14.41 -1.45 -16.72
C PHE A 15 14.58 -2.74 -15.89
N SER A 16 15.43 -2.66 -14.87
CA SER A 16 15.60 -3.73 -13.90
C SER A 16 14.71 -3.42 -12.70
N GLU A 17 14.11 -4.43 -12.06
CA GLU A 17 13.34 -4.23 -10.81
C GLU A 17 14.17 -3.60 -9.69
N ARG A 18 15.52 -3.73 -9.77
CA ARG A 18 16.43 -2.95 -8.91
C ARG A 18 16.20 -1.46 -9.06
N THR A 19 15.90 -0.93 -10.24
CA THR A 19 15.70 0.51 -10.49
C THR A 19 14.47 1.09 -9.77
N PHE A 20 13.49 0.28 -9.41
CA PHE A 20 12.40 0.71 -8.51
C PHE A 20 12.87 0.82 -7.05
N LEU A 21 13.83 -0.01 -6.64
CA LEU A 21 14.49 -0.01 -5.33
C LEU A 21 15.77 0.87 -5.26
N ASP A 22 16.28 1.34 -6.40
CA ASP A 22 17.53 2.11 -6.53
C ASP A 22 17.35 3.61 -6.25
N GLY A 23 16.11 4.07 -6.00
CA GLY A 23 15.91 5.26 -5.18
C GLY A 23 16.61 5.01 -3.85
N SER A 24 17.35 5.99 -3.33
CA SER A 24 18.01 5.80 -2.04
C SER A 24 16.96 5.34 -1.02
N LEU A 25 17.31 4.49 -0.06
CA LEU A 25 16.40 4.19 1.06
C LEU A 25 15.99 5.46 1.85
N GLU A 26 16.59 6.62 1.56
CA GLU A 26 16.16 7.95 2.00
C GLU A 26 14.98 8.51 1.17
N ASP A 27 14.84 8.11 -0.09
CA ASP A 27 13.68 8.36 -0.97
C ASP A 27 12.51 7.42 -0.66
N TRP A 28 12.79 6.25 -0.08
CA TRP A 28 11.77 5.44 0.57
C TRP A 28 11.40 6.11 1.89
N THR A 29 10.49 7.07 1.82
CA THR A 29 9.69 7.39 3.00
C THR A 29 8.83 6.15 3.26
N PHE A 30 9.35 5.21 4.06
CA PHE A 30 8.46 4.48 4.94
C PHE A 30 7.53 5.53 5.50
N ALA A 31 6.23 5.30 5.42
CA ALA A 31 5.20 6.22 5.84
C ALA A 31 5.33 6.69 7.30
N TRP A 32 6.41 6.32 7.99
CA TRP A 32 6.54 6.49 9.41
C TRP A 32 7.99 6.45 9.97
N PRO A 33 8.43 7.50 10.72
CA PRO A 33 9.38 7.38 11.84
C PRO A 33 8.60 7.44 13.18
N ILE A 34 8.35 6.29 13.83
CA ILE A 34 7.68 6.20 15.14
C ILE A 34 8.71 5.53 16.03
N ARG A 35 9.02 6.19 17.13
CA ARG A 35 9.61 5.55 18.30
C ARG A 35 8.46 4.91 19.10
N THR A 36 7.97 3.73 18.71
CA THR A 36 7.17 2.81 19.54
C THR A 36 7.42 1.37 19.05
N PRO A 37 7.26 0.37 19.93
CA PRO A 37 7.98 -0.88 19.82
C PRO A 37 7.21 -1.93 19.03
N ALA A 38 7.12 -1.75 17.72
CA ALA A 38 6.91 -2.85 16.76
C ALA A 38 6.97 -2.27 15.35
N ASN A 39 7.92 -2.73 14.52
CA ASN A 39 7.85 -2.98 13.06
C ASN A 39 9.26 -2.95 12.46
N VAL A 40 9.73 -4.05 11.83
CA VAL A 40 11.04 -4.09 11.14
C VAL A 40 10.99 -4.74 9.78
N ILE A 41 11.67 -4.03 8.88
CA ILE A 41 11.95 -4.31 7.47
C ILE A 41 13.41 -4.75 7.35
N VAL A 42 13.70 -5.77 6.52
CA VAL A 42 15.09 -6.15 6.16
C VAL A 42 15.27 -6.22 4.63
N SER A 43 16.43 -5.70 4.18
CA SER A 43 16.86 -5.38 2.81
C SER A 43 17.41 -6.59 2.01
N PRO A 44 17.75 -6.42 0.70
CA PRO A 44 17.98 -7.51 -0.26
C PRO A 44 19.27 -8.30 -0.01
N GLY A 45 19.20 -9.37 0.77
CA GLY A 45 20.32 -10.30 1.00
C GLY A 45 20.08 -11.37 2.06
N ALA A 46 18.84 -11.47 2.53
CA ALA A 46 18.50 -12.24 3.71
C ALA A 46 18.67 -13.76 3.52
N ARG A 47 18.74 -14.30 2.29
CA ARG A 47 18.96 -15.75 2.12
C ARG A 47 20.38 -16.19 2.48
N LYS A 48 21.40 -15.44 2.04
CA LYS A 48 22.79 -15.69 2.42
C LYS A 48 23.04 -15.27 3.87
N ALA A 49 22.39 -14.19 4.33
CA ALA A 49 22.36 -13.80 5.74
C ALA A 49 21.82 -14.91 6.63
N ALA A 50 20.60 -15.38 6.36
CA ALA A 50 19.89 -16.39 7.14
C ALA A 50 20.58 -17.74 7.08
N ALA A 51 21.16 -18.13 5.94
CA ALA A 51 21.96 -19.35 5.82
C ALA A 51 23.30 -19.26 6.59
N ALA A 52 24.00 -18.12 6.51
CA ALA A 52 25.22 -17.88 7.29
C ALA A 52 24.92 -17.79 8.79
N LEU A 53 23.76 -17.27 9.17
CA LEU A 53 23.26 -17.22 10.54
C LEU A 53 22.85 -18.58 11.10
N ALA A 54 22.13 -19.38 10.31
CA ALA A 54 21.75 -20.75 10.66
C ALA A 54 22.99 -21.67 10.79
N ALA A 55 23.98 -21.51 9.90
CA ALA A 55 25.23 -22.27 9.95
C ALA A 55 26.13 -21.93 11.15
N ARG A 56 26.05 -20.70 11.68
CA ARG A 56 26.88 -20.24 12.81
C ARG A 56 26.31 -20.57 14.19
N HIS A 57 25.00 -20.78 14.30
CA HIS A 57 24.31 -20.88 15.60
C HIS A 57 23.56 -22.19 15.85
N GLY A 58 23.60 -23.14 14.91
CA GLY A 58 22.90 -24.41 15.04
C GLY A 58 21.38 -24.24 14.92
N ASP A 59 20.70 -25.34 14.61
CA ASP A 59 19.25 -25.42 14.44
C ASP A 59 18.50 -24.59 15.50
N VAL A 60 17.56 -23.75 15.04
CA VAL A 60 16.64 -22.98 15.88
C VAL A 60 15.84 -23.95 16.76
N ARG A 61 16.31 -24.22 17.97
CA ARG A 61 15.60 -24.98 19.00
C ARG A 61 15.42 -24.13 20.26
N ALA A 62 14.25 -24.29 20.86
CA ALA A 62 13.78 -23.60 22.07
C ALA A 62 14.80 -23.59 23.22
N ARG A 63 14.65 -22.62 24.15
CA ARG A 63 15.50 -22.52 25.34
C ARG A 63 15.51 -23.83 26.14
N PRO A 64 16.63 -24.21 26.78
CA PRO A 64 16.78 -25.47 27.51
C PRO A 64 15.83 -25.67 28.71
N ASP A 65 15.16 -24.63 29.19
CA ASP A 65 14.38 -24.61 30.44
C ASP A 65 12.86 -24.53 30.26
N GLY A 66 12.36 -24.45 29.02
CA GLY A 66 10.94 -24.61 28.71
C GLY A 66 9.97 -23.55 29.27
N SER A 67 10.46 -22.41 29.79
CA SER A 67 9.59 -21.36 30.34
C SER A 67 9.43 -20.16 29.39
N VAL A 68 8.21 -19.63 29.31
CA VAL A 68 7.87 -18.39 28.60
C VAL A 68 7.21 -17.45 29.60
N SER A 69 7.86 -16.33 29.97
CA SER A 69 7.24 -15.30 30.82
C SER A 69 7.52 -13.86 30.36
N SER A 70 6.41 -13.13 30.21
CA SER A 70 6.19 -11.68 30.31
C SER A 70 6.83 -10.69 29.31
N PRO A 71 6.12 -9.59 28.92
CA PRO A 71 6.21 -8.99 27.59
C PRO A 71 6.99 -7.68 27.58
N GLN A 72 8.01 -7.59 26.72
CA GLN A 72 8.41 -6.35 26.06
C GLN A 72 9.06 -6.73 24.72
N ALA A 73 8.28 -6.70 23.63
CA ALA A 73 8.87 -6.76 22.31
C ALA A 73 9.48 -5.38 22.00
N TRP A 74 10.71 -5.36 21.50
CA TRP A 74 11.37 -4.18 20.93
C TRP A 74 11.73 -4.54 19.50
N ILE A 75 11.56 -3.60 18.57
CA ILE A 75 11.85 -3.82 17.16
C ILE A 75 12.75 -2.67 16.63
N PHE A 76 13.86 -3.01 15.95
CA PHE A 76 14.91 -2.09 15.48
C PHE A 76 15.04 -2.03 13.96
N ALA A 77 14.65 -0.93 13.32
CA ALA A 77 15.01 -0.67 11.93
C ALA A 77 16.52 -0.36 11.85
N CYS A 78 17.31 -1.24 11.22
CA CYS A 78 18.67 -0.90 10.87
C CYS A 78 18.64 -0.03 9.61
N ARG A 79 18.92 1.27 9.79
CA ARG A 79 19.39 2.12 8.70
C ARG A 79 20.72 1.54 8.23
N ALA A 80 20.72 1.02 7.02
CA ALA A 80 21.95 0.67 6.34
C ALA A 80 22.23 1.80 5.34
N ASP A 81 22.92 2.86 5.76
CA ASP A 81 23.39 3.93 4.88
C ASP A 81 24.22 3.31 3.72
N GLY A 82 23.73 3.36 2.48
CA GLY A 82 24.45 2.85 1.29
C GLY A 82 23.98 1.49 0.76
N ALA A 83 24.59 1.06 -0.35
CA ALA A 83 24.22 -0.16 -1.07
C ALA A 83 24.34 -1.44 -0.22
N PHE A 84 23.59 -2.46 -0.63
CA PHE A 84 23.67 -3.82 -0.08
C PHE A 84 25.10 -4.39 -0.22
N SER A 85 25.66 -4.97 0.85
CA SER A 85 26.89 -5.78 0.79
C SER A 85 26.89 -6.92 1.82
N GLU A 86 27.62 -8.00 1.52
CA GLU A 86 27.74 -9.18 2.39
C GLU A 86 28.39 -8.86 3.75
N GLU A 87 29.36 -7.95 3.78
CA GLU A 87 30.05 -7.51 5.01
C GLU A 87 29.10 -6.77 5.97
N ARG A 88 28.11 -6.04 5.44
CA ARG A 88 27.18 -5.26 6.26
C ARG A 88 26.10 -6.10 6.89
N VAL A 89 25.60 -7.08 6.14
CA VAL A 89 24.75 -8.13 6.69
C VAL A 89 25.47 -8.88 7.80
N ALA A 90 26.76 -9.17 7.62
CA ALA A 90 27.57 -9.84 8.63
C ALA A 90 27.82 -8.99 9.90
N ALA A 91 27.77 -7.66 9.78
CA ALA A 91 27.87 -6.72 10.89
C ALA A 91 26.53 -6.40 11.58
N ALA A 92 25.39 -6.81 10.99
CA ALA A 92 24.07 -6.60 11.58
C ALA A 92 23.92 -7.47 12.84
N ARG A 93 23.59 -6.82 13.95
CA ARG A 93 23.37 -7.51 15.23
C ARG A 93 22.01 -8.22 15.19
N LEU A 94 22.03 -9.56 15.31
CA LEU A 94 20.80 -10.32 15.50
C LEU A 94 20.32 -10.16 16.94
N GLU A 95 19.04 -9.86 17.10
CA GLU A 95 18.38 -9.93 18.40
C GLU A 95 17.25 -10.96 18.35
N TRP A 96 17.22 -11.83 19.36
CA TRP A 96 16.23 -12.88 19.51
C TRP A 96 14.93 -12.29 20.05
N PHE A 97 13.80 -12.66 19.45
CA PHE A 97 12.47 -12.28 19.91
C PHE A 97 11.61 -13.52 20.14
N ASP A 98 10.81 -13.48 21.21
CA ASP A 98 9.81 -14.50 21.53
C ASP A 98 8.45 -13.98 21.06
N ALA A 99 7.99 -14.41 19.88
CA ALA A 99 6.73 -13.98 19.31
C ALA A 99 5.60 -14.91 19.79
N ARG A 100 4.56 -14.35 20.40
CA ARG A 100 3.34 -15.12 20.69
C ARG A 100 2.56 -15.31 19.39
N GLU A 101 2.42 -16.54 18.93
CA GLU A 101 1.48 -16.91 17.89
C GLU A 101 0.07 -17.07 18.49
N ARG A 102 -0.94 -16.57 17.78
CA ARG A 102 -2.36 -16.78 18.07
C ARG A 102 -3.03 -17.25 16.79
N GLU A 103 -3.93 -18.22 16.91
CA GLU A 103 -4.78 -18.62 15.80
C GLU A 103 -6.11 -17.88 15.92
N LEU A 104 -6.42 -17.03 14.94
CA LEU A 104 -7.73 -16.42 14.82
C LEU A 104 -8.64 -17.31 13.95
N PRO A 105 -9.92 -17.46 14.33
CA PRO A 105 -10.90 -18.09 13.47
C PRO A 105 -11.03 -17.28 12.18
N SER A 106 -10.91 -17.97 11.05
CA SER A 106 -10.95 -17.39 9.70
C SER A 106 -12.28 -17.71 9.03
N VAL A 107 -12.80 -16.75 8.28
CA VAL A 107 -14.02 -16.92 7.46
C VAL A 107 -13.80 -17.93 6.32
N ALA A 108 -12.54 -18.17 5.92
CA ALA A 108 -12.17 -19.07 4.81
C ALA A 108 -11.76 -20.49 5.25
N GLY A 109 -12.03 -20.90 6.50
CA GLY A 109 -11.83 -22.27 6.98
C GLY A 109 -10.39 -22.67 7.32
N GLN A 110 -9.38 -21.85 7.00
CA GLN A 110 -8.01 -22.02 7.50
C GLN A 110 -7.71 -21.01 8.61
N PRO A 111 -7.31 -21.45 9.82
CA PRO A 111 -7.03 -20.53 10.93
C PRO A 111 -5.98 -19.49 10.52
N LEU A 112 -6.29 -18.22 10.75
CA LEU A 112 -5.36 -17.14 10.46
C LEU A 112 -4.34 -17.08 11.60
N ARG A 113 -3.11 -17.47 11.33
CA ARG A 113 -2.01 -17.30 12.30
C ARG A 113 -1.62 -15.83 12.36
N VAL A 114 -1.72 -15.27 13.56
CA VAL A 114 -1.30 -13.92 13.87
C VAL A 114 -0.17 -13.98 14.88
N ALA A 115 0.93 -13.31 14.56
CA ALA A 115 2.02 -13.12 15.50
C ALA A 115 2.02 -11.68 16.04
N ASP A 116 2.45 -11.52 17.29
CA ASP A 116 2.66 -10.20 17.90
C ASP A 116 3.85 -9.43 17.25
N ALA A 117 4.68 -10.11 16.44
CA ALA A 117 5.77 -9.52 15.65
C ALA A 117 6.01 -10.29 14.35
N TRP A 118 6.37 -9.58 13.28
CA TRP A 118 6.66 -10.17 11.96
C TRP A 118 7.96 -9.60 11.41
N VAL A 119 8.76 -10.44 10.75
CA VAL A 119 9.97 -10.04 10.02
C VAL A 119 9.74 -10.34 8.54
N PHE A 120 9.83 -9.30 7.70
CA PHE A 120 9.67 -9.42 6.25
C PHE A 120 10.99 -9.15 5.55
N HIS A 121 11.29 -9.99 4.55
CA HIS A 121 12.29 -9.69 3.54
C HIS A 121 11.60 -8.97 2.39
N VAL A 122 11.99 -7.73 2.12
CA VAL A 122 11.37 -6.90 1.08
C VAL A 122 12.34 -6.77 -0.09
N GLU A 123 12.09 -7.54 -1.15
CA GLU A 123 12.87 -7.48 -2.40
C GLU A 123 12.03 -6.98 -3.59
N HIS A 124 10.72 -6.89 -3.40
CA HIS A 124 9.78 -6.61 -4.45
C HIS A 124 8.62 -5.79 -3.88
N TRP A 125 7.97 -4.96 -4.71
CA TRP A 125 6.85 -4.13 -4.27
C TRP A 125 5.70 -4.95 -3.67
N SER A 126 5.51 -6.19 -4.13
CA SER A 126 4.52 -7.11 -3.55
C SER A 126 4.85 -7.46 -2.11
N ASP A 127 6.14 -7.58 -1.77
CA ASP A 127 6.58 -7.91 -0.42
C ASP A 127 6.26 -6.73 0.51
N LEU A 128 6.45 -5.48 0.05
CA LEU A 128 6.03 -4.27 0.77
C LEU A 128 4.51 -4.22 0.97
N LEU A 129 3.73 -4.51 -0.07
CA LEU A 129 2.28 -4.57 0.00
C LEU A 129 1.85 -5.56 1.08
N TRP A 130 2.32 -6.81 1.00
CA TRP A 130 1.92 -7.85 1.95
C TRP A 130 2.40 -7.57 3.37
N ALA A 131 3.61 -7.02 3.54
CA ALA A 131 4.09 -6.60 4.85
C ALA A 131 3.13 -5.60 5.52
N ASN A 132 2.67 -4.60 4.77
CA ASN A 132 1.71 -3.62 5.30
C ASN A 132 0.34 -4.24 5.59
N LEU A 133 -0.19 -5.06 4.67
CA LEU A 133 -1.51 -5.68 4.85
C LEU A 133 -1.56 -6.67 6.01
N LEU A 134 -0.47 -7.40 6.24
CA LEU A 134 -0.38 -8.31 7.38
C LEU A 134 -0.14 -7.55 8.70
N ALA A 135 0.54 -6.40 8.65
CA ALA A 135 0.82 -5.59 9.84
C ALA A 135 -0.36 -4.73 10.29
N ILE A 136 -1.26 -4.29 9.38
CA ILE A 136 -2.30 -3.29 9.69
C ILE A 136 -3.26 -3.76 10.78
N GLY A 137 -3.71 -5.02 10.72
CA GLY A 137 -4.64 -5.60 11.68
C GLY A 137 -4.05 -5.64 13.10
N PRO A 138 -2.91 -6.32 13.32
CA PRO A 138 -2.20 -6.33 14.59
C PRO A 138 -1.88 -4.92 15.10
N PHE A 139 -1.42 -4.02 14.23
CA PHE A 139 -1.12 -2.63 14.58
C PHE A 139 -2.36 -1.91 15.14
N LEU A 140 -3.45 -1.87 14.36
CA LEU A 140 -4.70 -1.22 14.78
C LEU A 140 -5.27 -1.87 16.04
N TRP A 141 -5.22 -3.19 16.16
CA TRP A 141 -5.70 -3.90 17.34
C TRP A 141 -4.90 -3.51 18.60
N SER A 142 -3.58 -3.56 18.53
CA SER A 142 -2.71 -3.19 19.64
C SER A 142 -2.89 -1.74 20.07
N ARG A 143 -3.22 -0.86 19.11
CA ARG A 143 -3.35 0.58 19.34
C ARG A 143 -4.74 0.99 19.83
N LEU A 144 -5.80 0.38 19.28
CA LEU A 144 -7.18 0.83 19.46
C LEU A 144 -8.02 -0.12 20.30
N ALA A 145 -7.72 -1.43 20.31
CA ALA A 145 -8.61 -2.48 20.82
C ALA A 145 -8.16 -3.07 22.17
N SER A 146 -7.89 -2.22 23.15
CA SER A 146 -7.77 -2.66 24.55
C SER A 146 -9.14 -3.09 25.11
N PRO A 147 -9.22 -3.98 26.11
CA PRO A 147 -10.50 -4.34 26.74
C PRO A 147 -11.28 -3.12 27.24
N MET A 148 -10.58 -2.12 27.78
CA MET A 148 -11.19 -0.87 28.25
C MET A 148 -11.72 0.00 27.11
N SER A 149 -10.94 0.19 26.03
CA SER A 149 -11.40 0.97 24.88
C SER A 149 -12.53 0.29 24.12
N LEU A 150 -12.54 -1.05 24.05
CA LEU A 150 -13.65 -1.82 23.50
C LEU A 150 -14.93 -1.66 24.33
N ALA A 151 -14.83 -1.80 25.65
CA ALA A 151 -15.97 -1.60 26.55
C ALA A 151 -16.51 -0.16 26.46
N TRP A 152 -15.60 0.82 26.43
CA TRP A 152 -15.97 2.24 26.28
C TRP A 152 -16.62 2.53 24.93
N ALA A 153 -16.09 1.98 23.84
CA ALA A 153 -16.65 2.12 22.50
C ALA A 153 -18.06 1.52 22.43
N ALA A 154 -18.25 0.31 22.97
CA ALA A 154 -19.57 -0.34 23.04
C ALA A 154 -20.57 0.45 23.89
N ALA A 155 -20.14 0.96 25.04
CA ALA A 155 -20.98 1.79 25.91
C ALA A 155 -21.39 3.10 25.22
N ARG A 156 -20.45 3.82 24.58
CA ARG A 156 -20.74 5.05 23.83
C ARG A 156 -21.65 4.79 22.64
N ALA A 157 -21.46 3.67 21.95
CA ALA A 157 -22.31 3.28 20.82
C ALA A 157 -23.70 2.82 21.28
N GLY A 158 -23.89 2.49 22.56
CA GLY A 158 -25.12 1.86 23.05
C GLY A 158 -25.43 0.52 22.37
N SER A 159 -24.41 -0.15 21.83
CA SER A 159 -24.58 -1.33 20.98
C SER A 159 -23.32 -2.20 20.97
N PHE A 160 -23.52 -3.50 20.76
CA PHE A 160 -22.45 -4.46 20.50
C PHE A 160 -22.28 -4.79 19.00
N ARG A 161 -22.99 -4.06 18.12
CA ARG A 161 -22.85 -4.21 16.67
C ARG A 161 -21.43 -3.81 16.24
N PRO A 162 -20.65 -4.69 15.59
CA PRO A 162 -19.25 -4.45 15.29
C PRO A 162 -18.98 -3.12 14.58
N GLU A 163 -19.84 -2.74 13.63
CA GLU A 163 -19.74 -1.51 12.86
C GLU A 163 -19.90 -0.24 13.72
N LEU A 164 -20.78 -0.26 14.72
CA LEU A 164 -21.00 0.87 15.62
C LEU A 164 -19.87 0.97 16.65
N VAL A 165 -19.39 -0.17 17.14
CA VAL A 165 -18.23 -0.24 18.04
C VAL A 165 -16.97 0.25 17.33
N ALA A 166 -16.75 -0.18 16.08
CA ALA A 166 -15.60 0.21 15.27
C ALA A 166 -15.53 1.73 15.02
N GLY A 167 -16.68 2.40 14.88
CA GLY A 167 -16.75 3.87 14.80
C GLY A 167 -16.27 4.58 16.08
N GLY A 168 -16.33 3.91 17.24
CA GLY A 168 -15.78 4.39 18.51
C GLY A 168 -14.27 4.16 18.66
N LEU A 169 -13.65 3.35 17.80
CA LEU A 169 -12.24 2.96 17.83
C LEU A 169 -11.45 3.75 16.78
N VAL A 170 -11.28 5.05 17.02
CA VAL A 170 -10.53 5.94 16.13
C VAL A 170 -9.55 6.77 16.93
N GLU A 171 -8.26 6.69 16.59
CA GLU A 171 -7.24 7.58 17.12
C GLU A 171 -7.12 8.81 16.23
N ARG A 172 -7.04 10.00 16.85
CA ARG A 172 -7.00 11.30 16.19
C ARG A 172 -5.74 12.05 16.57
N GLY A 173 -4.90 12.34 15.59
CA GLY A 173 -3.72 13.16 15.74
C GLY A 173 -4.06 14.64 15.97
N SER A 174 -3.09 15.41 16.45
CA SER A 174 -3.24 16.84 16.70
C SER A 174 -3.61 17.59 15.41
N GLY A 175 -4.60 18.48 15.50
CA GLY A 175 -5.02 19.31 14.35
C GLY A 175 -5.66 18.53 13.19
N CYS A 176 -5.96 17.23 13.35
CA CYS A 176 -6.69 16.50 12.31
C CYS A 176 -8.13 17.03 12.18
N PHE A 177 -8.67 16.99 10.98
CA PHE A 177 -10.04 17.38 10.68
C PHE A 177 -10.79 16.19 10.06
N ILE A 178 -11.91 15.83 10.65
CA ILE A 178 -12.83 14.82 10.12
C ILE A 178 -14.18 15.48 9.93
N HIS A 179 -14.67 15.53 8.69
CA HIS A 179 -15.97 16.11 8.40
C HIS A 179 -17.08 15.34 9.15
N PRO A 180 -18.11 16.00 9.71
CA PRO A 180 -19.15 15.33 10.50
C PRO A 180 -19.88 14.17 9.82
N ASN A 181 -20.03 14.25 8.48
CA ASN A 181 -20.68 13.21 7.67
C ASN A 181 -19.71 12.17 7.09
N ALA A 182 -18.44 12.17 7.49
CA ALA A 182 -17.50 11.13 7.08
C ALA A 182 -17.67 9.89 7.97
N THR A 183 -17.54 8.70 7.38
CA THR A 183 -17.52 7.43 8.11
C THR A 183 -16.08 7.04 8.36
N VAL A 184 -15.65 7.03 9.63
CA VAL A 184 -14.31 6.62 10.04
C VAL A 184 -14.42 5.53 11.08
N GLU A 185 -13.91 4.34 10.78
CA GLU A 185 -14.04 3.16 11.64
C GLU A 185 -12.68 2.47 11.78
N PHE A 186 -12.34 2.07 13.02
CA PHE A 186 -11.15 1.26 13.34
C PHE A 186 -9.86 1.78 12.68
N SER A 187 -9.58 3.08 12.81
CA SER A 187 -8.52 3.74 12.05
C SER A 187 -7.65 4.66 12.92
N VAL A 188 -6.40 4.83 12.52
CA VAL A 188 -5.48 5.81 13.09
C VAL A 188 -5.34 6.97 12.11
N VAL A 189 -5.65 8.19 12.56
CA VAL A 189 -5.60 9.41 11.76
C VAL A 189 -4.45 10.28 12.25
N GLY A 190 -3.45 10.51 11.39
CA GLY A 190 -2.26 11.30 11.71
C GLY A 190 -2.53 12.78 12.03
N ALA A 191 -1.50 13.45 12.57
CA ALA A 191 -1.57 14.88 12.84
C ALA A 191 -1.83 15.68 11.56
N GLY A 192 -2.66 16.72 11.62
CA GLY A 192 -3.01 17.56 10.46
C GLY A 192 -3.75 16.86 9.32
N ALA A 193 -4.06 15.56 9.43
CA ALA A 193 -4.76 14.82 8.39
C ALA A 193 -6.20 15.33 8.22
N ARG A 194 -6.73 15.28 7.00
CA ARG A 194 -8.05 15.82 6.63
C ARG A 194 -8.91 14.76 5.95
N ILE A 195 -10.10 14.54 6.46
CA ILE A 195 -11.10 13.62 5.91
C ILE A 195 -12.34 14.43 5.52
N GLY A 196 -12.64 14.44 4.22
CA GLY A 196 -13.70 15.21 3.59
C GLY A 196 -15.11 14.64 3.80
N ALA A 197 -16.11 15.40 3.36
CA ALA A 197 -17.51 15.03 3.53
C ALA A 197 -17.87 13.73 2.80
N GLY A 198 -18.59 12.83 3.48
CA GLY A 198 -19.06 11.56 2.92
C GLY A 198 -17.95 10.58 2.55
N ALA A 199 -16.69 10.85 2.92
CA ALA A 199 -15.61 9.89 2.77
C ALA A 199 -15.81 8.68 3.68
N VAL A 200 -15.36 7.51 3.24
CA VAL A 200 -15.38 6.25 4.01
C VAL A 200 -13.95 5.81 4.25
N VAL A 201 -13.54 5.75 5.51
CA VAL A 201 -12.19 5.34 5.95
C VAL A 201 -12.32 4.22 6.98
N ARG A 202 -11.90 3.00 6.62
CA ARG A 202 -12.12 1.81 7.46
C ARG A 202 -10.86 0.97 7.61
N GLY A 203 -10.47 0.66 8.83
CA GLY A 203 -9.30 -0.20 9.05
C GLY A 203 -8.02 0.40 8.48
N CYS A 204 -7.86 1.72 8.53
CA CYS A 204 -6.79 2.44 7.84
C CYS A 204 -5.78 3.07 8.81
N VAL A 205 -4.58 3.30 8.28
CA VAL A 205 -3.55 4.12 8.93
C VAL A 205 -3.26 5.30 8.00
N LEU A 206 -3.55 6.52 8.46
CA LEU A 206 -3.30 7.75 7.72
C LEU A 206 -2.11 8.49 8.34
N GLY A 207 -1.09 8.76 7.53
CA GLY A 207 0.09 9.53 7.92
C GLY A 207 -0.21 11.00 8.24
N GLU A 208 0.81 11.70 8.73
CA GLU A 208 0.75 13.14 8.99
C GLU A 208 0.35 13.92 7.72
N GLY A 209 -0.60 14.85 7.84
CA GLY A 209 -1.05 15.68 6.73
C GLY A 209 -1.76 14.93 5.61
N ALA A 210 -2.03 13.62 5.74
CA ALA A 210 -2.73 12.85 4.73
C ALA A 210 -4.15 13.41 4.48
N VAL A 211 -4.57 13.40 3.22
CA VAL A 211 -5.86 13.96 2.80
C VAL A 211 -6.70 12.87 2.14
N VAL A 212 -7.91 12.67 2.65
CA VAL A 212 -8.96 11.89 2.00
C VAL A 212 -10.08 12.86 1.63
N GLU A 213 -10.22 13.16 0.35
CA GLU A 213 -11.22 14.10 -0.15
C GLU A 213 -12.65 13.53 -0.10
N GLU A 214 -13.62 14.35 -0.47
CA GLU A 214 -15.04 14.04 -0.38
C GLU A 214 -15.41 12.77 -1.16
N LEU A 215 -16.31 11.97 -0.60
CA LEU A 215 -16.87 10.76 -1.23
C LEU A 215 -15.82 9.69 -1.61
N ALA A 216 -14.57 9.82 -1.18
CA ALA A 216 -13.55 8.80 -1.40
C ALA A 216 -13.78 7.58 -0.50
N MET A 217 -13.41 6.39 -0.99
CA MET A 217 -13.47 5.14 -0.24
C MET A 217 -12.05 4.60 -0.02
N VAL A 218 -11.67 4.44 1.25
CA VAL A 218 -10.35 3.98 1.69
C VAL A 218 -10.55 2.86 2.71
N GLU A 219 -10.17 1.63 2.37
CA GLU A 219 -10.40 0.45 3.21
C GLU A 219 -9.13 -0.39 3.33
N GLY A 220 -8.68 -0.67 4.56
CA GLY A 220 -7.52 -1.52 4.80
C GLY A 220 -6.23 -0.97 4.20
N CYS A 221 -6.09 0.36 4.13
CA CYS A 221 -4.97 1.03 3.48
C CYS A 221 -3.99 1.65 4.47
N VAL A 222 -2.75 1.80 4.01
CA VAL A 222 -1.73 2.63 4.64
C VAL A 222 -1.47 3.82 3.73
N LEU A 223 -1.69 5.03 4.25
CA LEU A 223 -1.39 6.29 3.57
C LEU A 223 -0.17 6.93 4.24
N GLY A 224 0.85 7.26 3.44
CA GLY A 224 2.02 7.98 3.88
C GLY A 224 1.75 9.44 4.24
N PRO A 225 2.75 10.13 4.80
CA PRO A 225 2.67 11.56 5.08
C PRO A 225 2.31 12.35 3.81
N GLU A 226 1.36 13.26 3.94
CA GLU A 226 0.86 14.12 2.85
C GLU A 226 0.29 13.34 1.64
N ALA A 227 0.06 12.03 1.77
CA ALA A 227 -0.61 11.25 0.74
C ALA A 227 -2.05 11.73 0.57
N LYS A 228 -2.54 11.72 -0.67
CA LYS A 228 -3.82 12.29 -1.03
C LYS A 228 -4.67 11.28 -1.81
N ILE A 229 -5.81 10.92 -1.24
CA ILE A 229 -6.90 10.25 -1.96
C ILE A 229 -7.87 11.31 -2.41
N GLN A 230 -8.02 11.45 -3.71
CA GLN A 230 -8.87 12.49 -4.30
C GLN A 230 -10.34 12.09 -4.29
N ARG A 231 -11.20 13.09 -4.55
CA ARG A 231 -12.65 12.94 -4.50
C ARG A 231 -13.12 11.75 -5.35
N GLN A 232 -14.04 10.96 -4.79
CA GLN A 232 -14.64 9.77 -5.42
C GLN A 232 -13.66 8.66 -5.83
N ALA A 233 -12.39 8.73 -5.40
CA ALA A 233 -11.44 7.67 -5.64
C ALA A 233 -11.70 6.45 -4.74
N MET A 234 -11.21 5.29 -5.16
CA MET A 234 -11.24 4.06 -4.38
C MET A 234 -9.82 3.55 -4.16
N ALA A 235 -9.46 3.29 -2.91
CA ALA A 235 -8.28 2.56 -2.51
C ALA A 235 -8.66 1.45 -1.52
N LYS A 236 -8.30 0.20 -1.83
CA LYS A 236 -8.61 -0.95 -0.99
C LYS A 236 -7.39 -1.85 -0.82
N TYR A 237 -7.06 -2.23 0.40
CA TYR A 237 -5.91 -3.08 0.71
C TYR A 237 -4.64 -2.64 -0.02
N SER A 238 -4.34 -1.35 0.01
CA SER A 238 -3.27 -0.74 -0.79
C SER A 238 -2.35 0.13 0.05
N VAL A 239 -1.13 0.30 -0.41
CA VAL A 239 -0.13 1.20 0.16
C VAL A 239 -0.02 2.44 -0.74
N ILE A 240 -0.23 3.61 -0.16
CA ILE A 240 -0.13 4.89 -0.85
C ILE A 240 0.98 5.66 -0.15
N GLU A 241 2.13 5.80 -0.79
CA GLU A 241 3.32 6.39 -0.17
C GLU A 241 3.21 7.91 0.00
N ALA A 242 4.23 8.50 0.64
CA ALA A 242 4.23 9.91 0.97
C ALA A 242 4.03 10.79 -0.27
N ARG A 243 3.26 11.88 -0.11
CA ARG A 243 2.94 12.86 -1.16
C ARG A 243 2.30 12.30 -2.44
N ALA A 244 2.00 11.00 -2.51
CA ALA A 244 1.34 10.41 -3.66
C ALA A 244 -0.12 10.89 -3.73
N ALA A 245 -0.62 11.12 -4.94
CA ALA A 245 -2.00 11.53 -5.17
C ALA A 245 -2.74 10.49 -6.03
N HIS A 246 -3.84 9.96 -5.52
CA HIS A 246 -4.63 8.92 -6.18
C HIS A 246 -6.09 9.35 -6.36
N ALA A 247 -6.53 9.41 -7.62
CA ALA A 247 -7.91 9.76 -8.01
C ALA A 247 -8.66 8.64 -8.75
N GLY A 248 -8.03 7.47 -8.91
CA GLY A 248 -8.58 6.34 -9.65
C GLY A 248 -9.20 5.27 -8.77
N THR A 249 -9.20 4.04 -9.27
CA THR A 249 -9.51 2.83 -8.50
C THR A 249 -8.27 1.97 -8.36
N VAL A 250 -7.90 1.60 -7.12
CA VAL A 250 -6.81 0.68 -6.83
C VAL A 250 -7.23 -0.32 -5.76
N GLN A 251 -6.88 -1.58 -5.97
CA GLN A 251 -6.94 -2.62 -4.96
C GLN A 251 -5.65 -3.43 -4.97
N LEU A 252 -5.15 -3.84 -3.79
CA LEU A 252 -3.91 -4.62 -3.67
C LEU A 252 -2.71 -4.00 -4.41
N GLY A 253 -2.65 -2.66 -4.44
CA GLY A 253 -1.65 -1.90 -5.20
C GLY A 253 -0.70 -1.12 -4.30
N VAL A 254 0.39 -0.67 -4.92
CA VAL A 254 1.36 0.25 -4.31
C VAL A 254 1.42 1.49 -5.20
N ILE A 255 1.14 2.66 -4.62
CA ILE A 255 1.32 3.95 -5.30
C ILE A 255 2.53 4.64 -4.65
N GLY A 256 3.64 4.68 -5.39
CA GLY A 256 4.93 5.13 -4.89
C GLY A 256 5.01 6.63 -4.60
N LEU A 257 6.08 7.02 -3.90
CA LEU A 257 6.37 8.40 -3.48
C LEU A 257 6.05 9.43 -4.58
N ALA A 258 5.22 10.41 -4.24
CA ALA A 258 4.87 11.52 -5.12
C ALA A 258 4.35 11.10 -6.52
N ALA A 259 3.86 9.87 -6.68
CA ALA A 259 3.20 9.45 -7.91
C ALA A 259 1.80 10.05 -8.02
N HIS A 260 1.33 10.24 -9.25
CA HIS A 260 0.03 10.84 -9.54
C HIS A 260 -0.84 9.90 -10.38
N VAL A 261 -1.90 9.35 -9.79
CA VAL A 261 -2.93 8.60 -10.52
C VAL A 261 -4.14 9.51 -10.72
N ARG A 262 -4.45 9.86 -11.96
CA ARG A 262 -5.53 10.80 -12.31
C ARG A 262 -6.90 10.14 -12.27
N HIS A 263 -7.92 11.00 -12.23
CA HIS A 263 -9.30 10.57 -12.10
C HIS A 263 -9.71 9.62 -13.22
N GLY A 264 -10.49 8.60 -12.89
CA GLY A 264 -10.97 7.61 -13.86
C GLY A 264 -9.90 6.63 -14.37
N ALA A 265 -8.66 6.67 -13.88
CA ALA A 265 -7.71 5.59 -14.09
C ALA A 265 -8.12 4.34 -13.31
N THR A 266 -7.93 3.16 -13.90
CA THR A 266 -8.28 1.86 -13.29
C THR A 266 -7.04 0.99 -13.19
N LEU A 267 -6.66 0.65 -11.96
CA LEU A 267 -5.58 -0.28 -11.64
C LEU A 267 -6.20 -1.61 -11.22
N PHE A 268 -6.13 -2.61 -12.10
CA PHE A 268 -6.74 -3.92 -11.85
C PHE A 268 -5.93 -4.76 -10.87
N ASP A 269 -6.60 -5.65 -10.16
CA ASP A 269 -6.00 -6.61 -9.23
C ASP A 269 -6.30 -8.08 -9.57
N GLN A 270 -7.21 -8.30 -10.53
CA GLN A 270 -7.64 -9.61 -11.00
C GLN A 270 -7.56 -9.70 -12.53
N THR A 271 -7.50 -10.94 -13.02
CA THR A 271 -7.64 -11.30 -14.43
C THR A 271 -8.77 -12.30 -14.62
N LEU A 272 -9.51 -12.20 -15.73
CA LEU A 272 -10.57 -13.15 -16.04
C LEU A 272 -9.96 -14.46 -16.57
N GLY A 273 -10.30 -15.59 -15.93
CA GLY A 273 -10.01 -16.93 -16.44
C GLY A 273 -8.55 -17.38 -16.36
N ALA A 274 -7.67 -16.63 -15.70
CA ALA A 274 -6.28 -17.01 -15.46
C ALA A 274 -5.75 -16.36 -14.17
N PRO A 275 -4.77 -16.98 -13.49
CA PRO A 275 -4.12 -16.36 -12.33
C PRO A 275 -3.32 -15.13 -12.76
N VAL A 276 -3.33 -14.09 -11.91
CA VAL A 276 -2.52 -12.90 -12.15
C VAL A 276 -1.03 -13.27 -12.12
N ARG A 277 -0.24 -12.69 -13.03
CA ARG A 277 1.21 -12.86 -13.06
C ARG A 277 1.92 -11.51 -13.01
N MET A 278 2.99 -11.46 -12.23
CA MET A 278 3.82 -10.27 -12.03
C MET A 278 5.27 -10.55 -12.38
N ARG A 279 6.02 -9.51 -12.75
CA ARG A 279 7.45 -9.67 -12.99
C ARG A 279 8.19 -9.70 -11.65
N ARG A 280 9.06 -10.69 -11.43
CA ARG A 280 9.99 -10.78 -10.30
C ARG A 280 11.33 -11.31 -10.79
N GLY A 281 12.42 -10.59 -10.55
CA GLY A 281 13.76 -10.94 -11.03
C GLY A 281 13.86 -11.02 -12.56
N GLY A 282 13.02 -10.28 -13.29
CA GLY A 282 12.95 -10.34 -14.77
C GLY A 282 12.08 -11.46 -15.32
N GLU A 283 11.68 -12.43 -14.50
CA GLU A 283 10.79 -13.53 -14.87
C GLU A 283 9.33 -13.21 -14.54
N LEU A 284 8.39 -13.83 -15.25
CA LEU A 284 6.97 -13.66 -14.99
C LEU A 284 6.49 -14.78 -14.05
N VAL A 285 6.22 -14.44 -12.79
CA VAL A 285 5.79 -15.38 -11.75
C VAL A 285 4.32 -15.20 -11.39
N GLN A 286 3.68 -16.27 -10.93
CA GLN A 286 2.30 -16.22 -10.45
C GLN A 286 2.20 -15.39 -9.16
N ALA A 287 1.17 -14.55 -9.07
CA ALA A 287 0.90 -13.75 -7.89
C ALA A 287 0.43 -14.62 -6.70
N PRO A 288 0.78 -14.26 -5.45
CA PRO A 288 0.23 -14.92 -4.28
C PRO A 288 -1.30 -14.90 -4.30
N ARG A 289 -1.94 -16.04 -4.00
CA ARG A 289 -3.40 -16.20 -4.02
C ARG A 289 -4.08 -15.80 -5.35
N GLU A 290 -3.30 -15.78 -6.44
CA GLU A 290 -3.77 -15.49 -7.81
C GLU A 290 -4.32 -14.07 -8.02
N ILE A 291 -4.13 -13.18 -7.06
CA ILE A 291 -4.64 -11.81 -7.05
C ILE A 291 -3.54 -10.85 -6.60
N ILE A 292 -3.31 -9.78 -7.36
CA ILE A 292 -2.44 -8.68 -6.95
C ILE A 292 -2.68 -7.46 -7.85
N GLY A 293 -2.62 -6.26 -7.27
CA GLY A 293 -2.84 -5.01 -7.96
C GLY A 293 -1.70 -4.58 -8.89
N VAL A 294 -1.56 -3.26 -8.99
CA VAL A 294 -0.54 -2.58 -9.79
C VAL A 294 0.42 -1.85 -8.87
N CYS A 295 1.69 -1.83 -9.25
CA CYS A 295 2.68 -0.95 -8.65
C CYS A 295 2.89 0.27 -9.54
N VAL A 296 2.71 1.46 -8.99
CA VAL A 296 3.03 2.73 -9.64
C VAL A 296 4.33 3.27 -9.04
N GLY A 297 5.37 3.39 -9.87
CA GLY A 297 6.68 3.89 -9.49
C GLY A 297 6.65 5.28 -8.86
N PRO A 298 7.62 5.62 -7.99
CA PRO A 298 7.82 6.99 -7.51
C PRO A 298 7.82 8.00 -8.64
N TYR A 299 7.18 9.14 -8.43
CA TYR A 299 7.10 10.26 -9.39
C TYR A 299 6.41 9.93 -10.73
N ALA A 300 5.88 8.72 -10.92
CA ALA A 300 5.16 8.37 -12.13
C ALA A 300 3.79 9.07 -12.21
N THR A 301 3.29 9.30 -13.42
CA THR A 301 1.97 9.91 -13.66
C THR A 301 1.12 9.00 -14.53
N ILE A 302 -0.05 8.60 -14.04
CA ILE A 302 -1.06 7.83 -14.77
C ILE A 302 -2.21 8.77 -15.15
N GLY A 303 -2.38 9.00 -16.44
CA GLY A 303 -3.39 9.88 -17.00
C GLY A 303 -4.82 9.36 -16.81
N GLN A 304 -5.77 10.27 -17.02
CA GLN A 304 -7.21 9.95 -16.90
C GLN A 304 -7.61 8.85 -17.87
N GLY A 305 -8.42 7.89 -17.41
CA GLY A 305 -8.96 6.82 -18.24
C GLY A 305 -7.95 5.72 -18.62
N VAL A 306 -6.68 5.83 -18.20
CA VAL A 306 -5.69 4.77 -18.39
C VAL A 306 -6.08 3.56 -17.54
N ARG A 307 -6.02 2.37 -18.15
CA ARG A 307 -6.30 1.09 -17.48
C ARG A 307 -5.04 0.25 -17.47
N ILE A 308 -4.63 -0.21 -16.29
CA ILE A 308 -3.41 -1.00 -16.12
C ILE A 308 -3.78 -2.39 -15.60
N ALA A 309 -3.36 -3.40 -16.35
CA ALA A 309 -3.60 -4.80 -16.00
C ALA A 309 -2.93 -5.19 -14.67
N ALA A 310 -3.53 -6.16 -13.99
CA ALA A 310 -3.04 -6.70 -12.72
C ALA A 310 -1.60 -7.24 -12.82
N GLY A 311 -0.84 -7.12 -11.73
CA GLY A 311 0.55 -7.58 -11.65
C GLY A 311 1.54 -6.78 -12.51
N ARG A 312 1.19 -5.55 -12.89
CA ARG A 312 2.09 -4.67 -13.68
C ARG A 312 2.77 -3.64 -12.79
N VAL A 313 3.95 -3.23 -13.24
CA VAL A 313 4.76 -2.19 -12.61
C VAL A 313 4.93 -1.05 -13.60
N VAL A 314 4.60 0.15 -13.16
CA VAL A 314 4.91 1.38 -13.87
C VAL A 314 6.26 1.87 -13.35
N PRO A 315 7.27 2.06 -14.22
CA PRO A 315 8.57 2.59 -13.81
C PRO A 315 8.49 3.95 -13.12
N PRO A 316 9.45 4.28 -12.26
CA PRO A 316 9.55 5.62 -11.67
C PRO A 316 9.64 6.71 -12.75
N GLY A 317 9.00 7.85 -12.48
CA GLY A 317 9.01 9.03 -13.37
C GLY A 317 8.26 8.88 -14.70
N LEU A 318 7.76 7.69 -15.04
CA LEU A 318 7.07 7.47 -16.31
C LEU A 318 5.70 8.18 -16.30
N THR A 319 5.40 8.90 -17.39
CA THR A 319 4.07 9.45 -17.64
C THR A 319 3.34 8.61 -18.69
N ILE A 320 2.17 8.08 -18.33
CA ILE A 320 1.29 7.32 -19.21
C ILE A 320 0.03 8.14 -19.45
N LEU A 321 -0.28 8.43 -20.71
CA LEU A 321 -1.48 9.17 -21.11
C LEU A 321 -2.45 8.25 -21.85
N PRO A 322 -3.77 8.52 -21.82
CA PRO A 322 -4.72 7.80 -22.67
C PRO A 322 -4.43 8.09 -24.15
N ASP A 323 -4.85 7.18 -25.03
CA ASP A 323 -4.81 7.42 -26.47
C ASP A 323 -5.69 8.64 -26.82
N PRO A 324 -5.12 9.71 -27.40
CA PRO A 324 -5.88 10.88 -27.83
C PRO A 324 -7.01 10.54 -28.80
N ALA A 325 -6.89 9.44 -29.58
CA ALA A 325 -7.93 8.99 -30.51
C ALA A 325 -9.24 8.59 -29.82
N GLY A 326 -9.19 8.28 -28.52
CA GLY A 326 -10.36 7.94 -27.71
C GLY A 326 -11.14 9.14 -27.18
N VAL A 327 -10.64 10.36 -27.37
CA VAL A 327 -11.29 11.60 -26.91
C VAL A 327 -11.99 12.27 -28.09
N LEU A 328 -13.29 12.50 -27.99
CA LEU A 328 -14.05 13.23 -29.01
C LEU A 328 -13.57 14.69 -29.07
N THR A 329 -12.86 15.06 -30.13
CA THR A 329 -12.33 16.41 -30.34
C THR A 329 -13.16 17.23 -31.33
N THR A 330 -13.95 16.56 -32.17
CA THR A 330 -14.85 17.22 -33.14
C THR A 330 -16.21 16.52 -33.17
N VAL A 331 -17.28 17.31 -33.16
CA VAL A 331 -18.67 16.80 -33.19
C VAL A 331 -19.29 17.13 -34.55
N ASP A 332 -19.02 16.26 -35.52
CA ASP A 332 -19.72 16.26 -36.82
C ASP A 332 -20.69 15.08 -36.83
N ILE A 333 -21.99 15.35 -36.78
CA ILE A 333 -23.03 14.31 -36.73
C ILE A 333 -23.47 14.00 -38.17
N PRO A 334 -23.23 12.78 -38.70
CA PRO A 334 -23.68 12.45 -40.05
C PRO A 334 -25.20 12.39 -40.09
N GLU A 335 -25.79 12.95 -41.14
CA GLU A 335 -27.24 12.99 -41.32
C GLU A 335 -27.85 11.58 -41.26
N GLY A 336 -28.97 11.43 -40.54
CA GLY A 336 -29.62 10.14 -40.33
C GLY A 336 -28.95 9.21 -39.32
N THR A 337 -27.87 9.61 -38.65
CA THR A 337 -27.19 8.75 -37.66
C THR A 337 -27.80 8.88 -36.28
N THR A 338 -28.24 7.76 -35.70
CA THR A 338 -28.78 7.70 -34.32
C THR A 338 -27.82 7.02 -33.34
N ARG A 339 -26.80 6.30 -33.84
CA ARG A 339 -25.81 5.57 -33.02
C ARG A 339 -24.40 5.76 -33.58
N THR A 340 -23.52 6.32 -32.76
CA THR A 340 -22.12 6.60 -33.10
C THR A 340 -21.17 6.15 -32.00
N ARG A 341 -19.92 5.83 -32.35
CA ARG A 341 -18.79 5.63 -31.43
C ARG A 341 -17.72 6.69 -31.68
N VAL A 342 -16.86 6.93 -30.70
CA VAL A 342 -15.67 7.78 -30.87
C VAL A 342 -14.54 6.94 -31.47
N ARG A 343 -13.94 7.43 -32.55
CA ARG A 343 -12.69 6.88 -33.11
C ARG A 343 -11.87 8.01 -33.73
N ASN A 344 -10.58 8.07 -33.42
CA ASN A 344 -9.66 9.12 -33.89
C ASN A 344 -10.22 10.54 -33.63
N GLY A 345 -10.87 10.71 -32.49
CA GLY A 345 -11.50 11.95 -32.07
C GLY A 345 -12.73 12.42 -32.85
N LYS A 346 -13.32 11.55 -33.68
CA LYS A 346 -14.55 11.81 -34.45
C LYS A 346 -15.66 10.82 -34.13
N LEU A 347 -16.90 11.18 -34.47
CA LEU A 347 -18.04 10.27 -34.43
C LEU A 347 -18.06 9.38 -35.67
N GLU A 348 -18.02 8.06 -35.46
CA GLU A 348 -18.25 7.05 -36.50
C GLU A 348 -19.58 6.33 -36.26
N PRO A 349 -20.43 6.12 -37.29
CA PRO A 349 -21.63 5.29 -37.15
C PRO A 349 -21.32 3.89 -36.63
N ILE A 350 -22.19 3.37 -35.76
CA ILE A 350 -22.15 1.96 -35.33
C ILE A 350 -23.20 1.22 -36.17
N ALA A 351 -22.78 0.15 -36.85
CA ALA A 351 -23.65 -0.73 -37.62
C ALA A 351 -24.68 -1.46 -36.74
#